data_AF-A0A2I0NW15-F1
#
_entry.id   AF-A0A2I0NW15-F1
#
_cell.length_a   1.000
_cell.length_b   1.000
_cell.length_c   1.000
_cell.angle_alpha   90.00
_cell.angle_beta   90.00
_cell.angle_gamma   90.00
#
_symmetry.space_group_name_H-M   'P 1'
#
loop_
_entity.id
_entity.type
_entity.pdbx_description
1 polymer ?
#
loop_
_entity_poly.entity_id
_entity_poly.type
_entity_poly.pdbx_seq_one_letter_code
_entity_poly.pdbx_strand_id
1 'polypeptide(L)'
;MTISRTFPAPQKGWLPFLVLPVLTLAVFIISIFSLFEGWQTIFQNLFYFPIIIACVYYGKKGFLFSVLLALSYFILMALFSNDPVVLQGALLRILFFIFFAGVITYLTMIRIKAEDALQESEERFRLTRDAVNDGIWDWNIPTGTALFSPHWYTMLGYEPDELPATYPTWRSLIHPDDVDAAEEKIQRHLDQKEEGYSVEF
;
A
#
# COMPACT_ATOMS: atom_id res chain seq x y z
N MET A 1 -14.22 -11.58 -3.34
CA MET A 1 -13.56 -11.59 -2.02
C MET A 1 -12.05 -11.67 -2.25
N THR A 2 -11.41 -10.53 -2.47
CA THR A 2 -9.99 -10.45 -2.84
C THR A 2 -9.22 -9.95 -1.63
N ILE A 3 -8.42 -10.83 -1.02
CA ILE A 3 -7.63 -10.50 0.17
C ILE A 3 -6.43 -9.66 -0.31
N SER A 4 -6.58 -8.34 -0.35
CA SER A 4 -5.45 -7.43 -0.49
C SER A 4 -4.62 -7.50 0.81
N ARG A 5 -3.59 -8.34 0.81
CA ARG A 5 -2.56 -8.30 1.84
C ARG A 5 -1.65 -7.10 1.56
N THR A 6 -2.15 -5.90 1.82
CA THR A 6 -1.32 -4.72 1.98
C THR A 6 -0.64 -4.88 3.34
N PHE A 7 0.62 -5.32 3.32
CA PHE A 7 1.48 -5.09 4.48
C PHE A 7 1.48 -3.57 4.70
N PRO A 8 1.12 -3.07 5.89
CA PRO A 8 1.10 -1.63 6.12
C PRO A 8 2.50 -1.07 5.88
N ALA A 9 2.58 0.11 5.24
CA ALA A 9 3.77 0.93 5.30
C ALA A 9 4.23 0.98 6.76
N PRO A 10 5.55 0.96 7.05
CA PRO A 10 6.02 1.13 8.42
C PRO A 10 5.45 2.45 8.94
N GLN A 11 4.40 2.38 9.76
CA GLN A 11 3.80 3.56 10.36
C GLN A 11 4.94 4.29 11.08
N LYS A 12 5.00 5.61 10.93
CA LYS A 12 5.88 6.49 11.73
C LYS A 12 5.41 6.48 13.19
N GLY A 13 5.41 5.31 13.82
CA GLY A 13 5.31 5.20 15.26
C GLY A 13 6.54 5.83 15.90
N TRP A 14 6.45 6.11 17.20
CA TRP A 14 7.58 6.57 18.01
C TRP A 14 8.69 5.50 18.14
N LEU A 15 8.37 4.24 17.84
CA LEU A 15 9.25 3.07 17.98
C LEU A 15 10.61 3.23 17.26
N PRO A 16 10.70 3.51 15.94
CA PRO A 16 11.98 3.73 15.26
C PRO A 16 12.81 4.88 15.85
N PHE A 17 12.16 5.93 16.37
CA PHE A 17 12.86 7.09 16.93
C PHE A 17 13.61 6.76 18.24
N LEU A 18 13.08 5.83 19.04
CA LEU A 18 13.79 5.34 20.23
C LEU A 18 14.70 4.15 19.95
N VAL A 19 14.29 3.24 19.06
CA VAL A 19 15.06 2.02 18.77
C VAL A 19 16.35 2.35 18.02
N LEU A 20 16.32 3.27 17.04
CA LEU A 20 17.50 3.59 16.25
C LEU A 20 18.70 4.09 17.08
N PRO A 21 18.57 5.09 17.98
CA PRO A 21 19.70 5.54 18.79
C PRO A 21 20.17 4.49 19.79
N VAL A 22 19.25 3.75 20.42
CA VAL A 22 19.59 2.67 21.36
C VAL A 22 20.37 1.56 20.67
N LEU A 23 19.91 1.13 19.49
CA LEU A 23 20.55 0.09 18.71
C LEU A 23 21.92 0.56 18.20
N THR A 24 22.01 1.80 17.71
CA THR A 24 23.28 2.38 17.26
C THR A 24 24.30 2.40 18.40
N LEU A 25 23.90 2.90 19.58
CA LEU A 25 24.74 2.92 20.77
C LEU A 25 25.18 1.50 21.19
N ALA A 26 24.26 0.55 21.21
CA ALA A 26 24.56 -0.85 21.53
C ALA A 26 25.58 -1.45 20.56
N VAL A 27 25.43 -1.20 19.26
CA VAL A 27 26.39 -1.65 18.23
C VAL A 27 27.77 -1.04 18.48
N PHE A 28 27.86 0.25 18.83
CA PHE A 28 29.15 0.87 19.17
C PHE A 28 29.78 0.29 20.44
N ILE A 29 29.01 0.11 21.51
CA ILE A 29 29.51 -0.48 22.77
C ILE A 29 30.03 -1.90 22.53
N ILE A 30 29.23 -2.72 21.85
CA ILE A 30 29.62 -4.10 21.51
C ILE A 30 30.84 -4.10 20.61
N SER A 31 30.94 -3.16 19.65
CA SER A 31 32.10 -3.07 18.76
C SER A 31 33.38 -2.72 19.51
N ILE A 32 33.33 -1.76 20.44
CA ILE A 32 34.48 -1.39 21.26
C ILE A 32 34.90 -2.59 22.13
N PHE A 33 33.97 -3.22 22.84
CA PHE A 33 34.25 -4.39 23.68
C PHE A 33 34.84 -5.55 22.87
N SER A 34 34.26 -5.83 21.68
CA SER A 34 34.74 -6.88 20.78
C SER A 34 36.14 -6.62 20.23
N LEU A 35 36.51 -5.35 20.01
CA LEU A 35 37.86 -4.97 19.60
C LEU A 35 38.88 -5.22 20.72
N PHE A 36 38.52 -5.03 21.99
CA PHE A 36 39.37 -5.37 23.14
C PHE A 36 39.58 -6.89 23.29
N GLU A 37 38.54 -7.69 23.05
CA GLU A 37 38.58 -9.17 23.14
C GLU A 37 39.13 -9.84 21.86
N GLY A 38 39.43 -9.08 20.81
CA GLY A 38 40.00 -9.59 19.55
C GLY A 38 39.02 -10.36 18.66
N TRP A 39 37.72 -10.30 18.92
CA TRP A 39 36.71 -10.98 18.10
C TRP A 39 36.38 -10.17 16.86
N GLN A 40 36.78 -10.70 15.69
CA GLN A 40 36.78 -9.92 14.45
C GLN A 40 35.65 -10.27 13.45
N THR A 41 34.80 -11.27 13.67
CA THR A 41 33.85 -11.72 12.60
C THR A 41 32.39 -11.40 12.91
N ILE A 42 31.99 -11.48 14.19
CA ILE A 42 30.60 -11.30 14.61
C ILE A 42 30.20 -9.81 14.62
N PHE A 43 31.15 -8.89 14.85
CA PHE A 43 30.88 -7.46 15.04
C PHE A 43 30.40 -6.73 13.76
N GLN A 44 30.84 -7.16 12.58
CA GLN A 44 30.61 -6.44 11.33
C GLN A 44 29.16 -6.50 10.88
N ASN A 45 28.50 -7.62 11.17
CA ASN A 45 27.13 -7.84 10.74
C ASN A 45 26.13 -7.02 11.57
N LEU A 46 26.52 -6.57 12.77
CA LEU A 46 25.66 -5.79 13.65
C LEU A 46 25.34 -4.39 13.10
N PHE A 47 26.23 -3.82 12.29
CA PHE A 47 26.02 -2.51 11.66
C PHE A 47 24.91 -2.51 10.61
N TYR A 48 24.52 -3.67 10.06
CA TYR A 48 23.41 -3.73 9.10
C TYR A 48 22.06 -3.40 9.75
N PHE A 49 21.83 -3.79 11.00
CA PHE A 49 20.54 -3.54 11.67
C PHE A 49 20.16 -2.05 11.76
N PRO A 50 21.00 -1.14 12.32
CA PRO A 50 20.68 0.29 12.34
C PRO A 50 20.61 0.90 10.93
N ILE A 51 21.40 0.40 9.97
CA ILE A 51 21.33 0.85 8.57
C ILE A 51 19.98 0.51 7.95
N ILE A 52 19.52 -0.74 8.11
CA ILE A 52 18.23 -1.21 7.59
C ILE A 52 17.10 -0.37 8.19
N ILE A 53 17.07 -0.21 9.51
CA ILE A 53 16.04 0.59 10.19
C ILE A 53 16.07 2.03 9.70
N ALA A 54 17.25 2.65 9.62
CA ALA A 54 17.38 4.02 9.14
C ALA A 54 16.85 4.18 7.70
N CYS A 55 17.21 3.27 6.78
CA CYS A 55 16.79 3.32 5.39
C CYS A 55 15.28 3.11 5.21
N VAL A 56 14.69 2.15 5.94
CA VAL A 56 13.26 1.84 5.85
C VAL A 56 12.39 2.99 6.37
N TYR A 57 12.77 3.63 7.48
CA TYR A 57 11.92 4.65 8.11
C TYR A 57 12.20 6.07 7.62
N TYR A 58 13.44 6.39 7.23
CA TYR A 58 13.86 7.74 6.88
C TYR A 58 14.20 7.93 5.39
N GLY A 59 14.11 6.88 4.57
CA GLY A 59 14.32 6.92 3.12
C GLY A 59 15.68 7.56 2.76
N LYS A 60 15.66 8.66 1.99
CA LYS A 60 16.89 9.38 1.58
C LYS A 60 17.75 9.84 2.76
N LYS A 61 17.13 10.25 3.88
CA LYS A 61 17.88 10.66 5.08
C LYS A 61 18.51 9.46 5.78
N GLY A 62 17.87 8.29 5.69
CA GLY A 62 18.42 7.01 6.16
C GLY A 62 19.68 6.58 5.41
N PHE A 63 19.71 6.81 4.09
CA PHE A 63 20.92 6.58 3.30
C PHE A 63 22.11 7.44 3.78
N LEU A 64 21.89 8.73 4.02
CA LEU A 64 22.94 9.61 4.58
C LEU A 64 23.43 9.12 5.94
N PHE A 65 22.52 8.67 6.80
CA PHE A 65 22.87 8.07 8.09
C PHE A 65 23.74 6.80 7.92
N SER A 66 23.42 5.94 6.94
CA SER A 66 24.22 4.74 6.66
C SER A 66 25.65 5.06 6.24
N VAL A 67 25.87 6.15 5.49
CA VAL A 67 27.20 6.61 5.09
C VAL A 67 27.98 7.10 6.30
N LEU A 68 27.35 7.89 7.18
CA LEU A 68 27.98 8.34 8.42
C LEU A 68 28.35 7.15 9.33
N LEU A 69 27.46 6.16 9.44
CA LEU A 69 27.71 4.97 10.23
C LEU A 69 28.83 4.12 9.63
N ALA A 70 28.89 3.96 8.30
CA ALA A 70 29.98 3.27 7.63
C ALA A 70 31.35 3.97 7.81
N LEU A 71 31.36 5.31 7.78
CA LEU A 71 32.56 6.10 8.08
C LEU A 71 33.00 5.92 9.53
N SER A 72 32.06 5.94 10.48
CA SER A 72 32.35 5.72 11.89
C SER A 72 32.93 4.32 12.15
N TYR A 73 32.43 3.30 11.44
CA TYR A 73 32.97 1.94 11.47
C TYR A 73 34.42 1.91 10.97
N PHE A 74 34.72 2.59 9.86
CA PHE A 74 36.08 2.67 9.31
C PHE A 74 37.04 3.35 10.28
N ILE A 75 36.62 4.48 10.87
CA ILE A 75 37.42 5.22 11.85
C ILE A 75 37.68 4.36 13.08
N LEU A 76 36.66 3.67 13.60
CA LEU A 76 36.82 2.73 14.71
C LEU A 76 37.86 1.65 14.38
N MET A 77 37.80 1.14 13.14
CA MET A 77 38.76 0.13 12.71
C MET A 77 40.18 0.66 12.59
N ALA A 78 40.36 1.83 11.99
CA ALA A 78 41.67 2.46 11.82
C ALA A 78 42.32 2.86 13.15
N LEU A 79 41.54 3.13 14.19
CA LEU A 79 42.05 3.49 15.51
C LEU A 79 42.53 2.28 16.32
N PHE A 80 41.86 1.13 16.19
CA PHE A 80 42.13 -0.06 17.01
C PHE A 80 42.94 -1.14 16.29
N SER A 81 43.03 -1.10 14.96
CA SER A 81 43.81 -2.05 14.16
C SER A 81 44.70 -1.32 13.16
N ASN A 82 46.01 -1.53 13.27
CA ASN A 82 47.00 -1.09 12.29
C ASN A 82 47.29 -2.15 11.22
N ASP A 83 46.57 -3.27 11.22
CA ASP A 83 46.80 -4.37 10.28
C ASP A 83 46.25 -4.01 8.89
N PRO A 84 47.09 -3.98 7.84
CA PRO A 84 46.65 -3.58 6.49
C PRO A 84 45.54 -4.47 5.93
N VAL A 85 45.54 -5.77 6.27
CA VAL A 85 44.51 -6.74 5.84
C VAL A 85 43.15 -6.40 6.42
N VAL A 86 43.12 -5.96 7.68
CA VAL A 86 41.89 -5.61 8.38
C VAL A 86 41.30 -4.30 7.83
N LEU A 87 42.16 -3.31 7.57
CA LEU A 87 41.79 -2.05 6.91
C LEU A 87 41.27 -2.26 5.49
N GLN A 88 41.90 -3.14 4.70
CA GLN A 88 41.41 -3.50 3.36
C GLN A 88 40.04 -4.19 3.43
N GLY A 89 39.84 -5.10 4.38
CA GLY A 89 38.53 -5.72 4.64
C GLY A 89 37.46 -4.70 5.06
N ALA A 90 37.83 -3.65 5.80
CA ALA A 90 36.92 -2.58 6.18
C ALA A 90 36.44 -1.78 4.98
N LEU A 91 37.29 -1.49 4.00
CA LEU A 91 36.91 -0.80 2.76
C LEU A 91 35.86 -1.61 1.98
N LEU A 92 36.07 -2.92 1.82
CA LEU A 92 35.10 -3.78 1.13
C LEU A 92 33.74 -3.78 1.83
N ARG A 93 33.72 -3.75 3.17
CA ARG A 93 32.48 -3.68 3.95
C ARG A 93 31.73 -2.36 3.80
N ILE A 94 32.44 -1.24 3.70
CA ILE A 94 31.81 0.05 3.41
C ILE A 94 31.06 -0.01 2.08
N LEU A 95 31.65 -0.65 1.05
CA LEU A 95 30.98 -0.85 -0.23
C LEU A 95 29.70 -1.68 -0.06
N PHE A 96 29.74 -2.76 0.72
CA PHE A 96 28.54 -3.54 1.05
C PHE A 96 27.50 -2.71 1.81
N PHE A 97 27.89 -1.94 2.84
CA PHE A 97 26.95 -1.08 3.58
C PHE A 97 26.25 -0.08 2.67
N ILE A 98 27.00 0.58 1.79
CA ILE A 98 26.45 1.56 0.83
C ILE A 98 25.54 0.85 -0.19
N PHE A 99 25.95 -0.32 -0.71
CA PHE A 99 25.16 -1.10 -1.65
C PHE A 99 23.83 -1.53 -1.03
N PHE A 100 23.85 -2.17 0.15
CA PHE A 100 22.65 -2.59 0.85
C PHE A 100 21.76 -1.41 1.23
N ALA A 101 22.33 -0.31 1.75
CA ALA A 101 21.57 0.90 2.06
C ALA A 101 20.88 1.50 0.83
N GLY A 102 21.58 1.52 -0.32
CA GLY A 102 21.04 1.97 -1.60
C GLY A 102 19.89 1.08 -2.07
N VAL A 103 20.05 -0.24 -2.03
CA VAL A 103 19.01 -1.21 -2.40
C VAL A 103 17.79 -1.06 -1.50
N ILE A 104 17.97 -1.01 -0.17
CA ILE A 104 16.86 -0.88 0.78
C ILE A 104 16.11 0.43 0.56
N THR A 105 16.85 1.53 0.36
CA THR A 105 16.29 2.85 0.11
C THR A 105 15.51 2.87 -1.21
N TYR A 106 16.04 2.24 -2.26
CA TYR A 106 15.37 2.10 -3.56
C TYR A 106 14.08 1.27 -3.43
N LEU A 107 14.14 0.10 -2.79
CA LEU A 107 12.97 -0.75 -2.56
C LEU A 107 11.89 -0.05 -1.74
N THR A 108 12.30 0.70 -0.71
CA THR A 108 11.37 1.46 0.13
C THR A 108 10.69 2.56 -0.67
N MET A 109 11.43 3.29 -1.53
CA MET A 109 10.83 4.30 -2.41
C MET A 109 9.85 3.73 -3.42
N ILE A 110 10.20 2.59 -4.04
CA ILE A 110 9.35 1.97 -5.05
C ILE A 110 8.03 1.53 -4.43
N ARG A 111 8.09 1.00 -3.20
CA ARG A 111 6.91 0.56 -2.46
C ARG A 111 6.00 1.74 -2.09
N ILE A 112 6.56 2.81 -1.52
CA ILE A 112 5.78 3.99 -1.13
C ILE A 112 5.08 4.58 -2.37
N LYS A 113 5.79 4.71 -3.49
CA LYS A 113 5.17 5.21 -4.74
C LYS A 113 4.05 4.32 -5.27
N ALA A 114 4.20 3.00 -5.15
CA ALA A 114 3.18 2.06 -5.60
C ALA A 114 1.93 2.12 -4.70
N GLU A 115 2.12 2.27 -3.38
CA GLU A 115 1.03 2.45 -2.42
C GLU A 115 0.30 3.78 -2.64
N ASP A 116 1.03 4.89 -2.84
CA ASP A 116 0.44 6.21 -3.13
C ASP A 116 -0.37 6.19 -4.44
N ALA A 117 0.16 5.57 -5.50
CA ALA A 117 -0.53 5.46 -6.78
C ALA A 117 -1.80 4.59 -6.69
N LEU A 118 -1.76 3.52 -5.90
CA LEU A 118 -2.94 2.70 -5.63
C LEU A 118 -4.00 3.50 -4.87
N GLN A 119 -3.59 4.21 -3.81
CA GLN A 119 -4.51 5.03 -3.02
C GLN A 119 -5.15 6.15 -3.86
N GLU A 120 -4.39 6.81 -4.74
CA GLU A 120 -4.93 7.81 -5.65
C GLU A 120 -5.95 7.20 -6.64
N SER A 121 -5.65 6.01 -7.17
CA SER A 121 -6.57 5.29 -8.06
C SER A 121 -7.85 4.85 -7.33
N GLU A 122 -7.74 4.38 -6.09
CA GLU A 122 -8.89 3.99 -5.26
C GLU A 122 -9.75 5.20 -4.89
N GLU A 123 -9.14 6.33 -4.52
CA GLU A 123 -9.84 7.56 -4.22
C GLU A 123 -10.55 8.11 -5.45
N ARG A 124 -9.89 8.10 -6.60
CA ARG A 124 -10.50 8.50 -7.88
C ARG A 124 -11.64 7.57 -8.25
N PHE A 125 -11.48 6.26 -8.10
CA PHE A 125 -12.54 5.29 -8.35
C PHE A 125 -13.73 5.50 -7.41
N ARG A 126 -13.49 5.75 -6.11
CA ARG A 126 -14.54 6.08 -5.14
C ARG A 126 -15.29 7.35 -5.55
N LEU A 127 -14.56 8.42 -5.88
CA LEU A 127 -15.16 9.69 -6.30
C LEU A 127 -15.98 9.53 -7.59
N THR A 128 -15.52 8.78 -8.58
CA THR A 128 -16.31 8.48 -9.78
C THR A 128 -17.52 7.62 -9.45
N ARG A 129 -17.40 6.61 -8.58
CA ARG A 129 -18.52 5.78 -8.15
C ARG A 129 -19.59 6.59 -7.43
N ASP A 130 -19.19 7.58 -6.63
CA ASP A 130 -20.11 8.45 -5.89
C ASP A 130 -20.66 9.59 -6.79
N ALA A 131 -19.95 9.95 -7.88
CA ALA A 131 -20.36 10.98 -8.84
C ALA A 131 -21.21 10.46 -10.00
N VAL A 132 -21.14 9.16 -10.31
CA VAL A 132 -22.11 8.50 -11.19
C VAL A 132 -23.42 8.46 -10.41
N ASN A 133 -24.23 9.49 -10.61
CA ASN A 133 -25.52 9.66 -9.98
C ASN A 133 -26.58 8.75 -10.61
N ASP A 134 -26.17 7.58 -11.09
CA ASP A 134 -27.02 6.57 -11.70
C ASP A 134 -27.19 5.41 -10.73
N GLY A 135 -28.45 5.03 -10.50
CA GLY A 135 -28.76 3.86 -9.73
C GLY A 135 -28.47 2.64 -10.58
N ILE A 136 -27.34 1.96 -10.32
CA ILE A 136 -27.02 0.71 -11.01
C ILE A 136 -28.00 -0.36 -10.54
N TRP A 137 -28.60 -1.06 -11.50
CA TRP A 137 -29.48 -2.19 -11.27
C TRP A 137 -29.17 -3.34 -12.24
N ASP A 138 -29.30 -4.57 -11.77
CA ASP A 138 -29.16 -5.79 -12.57
C ASP A 138 -30.43 -6.62 -12.39
N TRP A 139 -31.08 -7.01 -13.48
CA TRP A 139 -32.29 -7.82 -13.44
C TRP A 139 -32.05 -9.17 -14.11
N ASN A 140 -32.22 -10.23 -13.33
CA ASN A 140 -32.16 -11.60 -13.81
C ASN A 140 -33.53 -12.04 -14.33
N ILE A 141 -33.72 -11.97 -15.64
CA ILE A 141 -34.99 -12.27 -16.31
C ILE A 141 -35.53 -13.69 -15.98
N PRO A 142 -34.71 -14.78 -16.02
CA PRO A 142 -35.22 -16.13 -15.71
C PRO A 142 -35.75 -16.30 -14.29
N THR A 143 -35.18 -15.59 -13.31
CA THR A 143 -35.51 -15.75 -11.88
C THR A 143 -36.37 -14.63 -11.33
N GLY A 144 -36.53 -13.52 -12.06
CA GLY A 144 -37.28 -12.34 -11.66
C GLY A 144 -36.61 -11.51 -10.54
N THR A 145 -35.41 -11.88 -10.11
CA THR A 145 -34.67 -11.17 -9.07
C THR A 145 -33.96 -9.96 -9.66
N ALA A 146 -33.99 -8.85 -8.93
CA ALA A 146 -33.24 -7.66 -9.26
C ALA A 146 -32.17 -7.43 -8.19
N LEU A 147 -31.09 -6.76 -8.54
CA LEU A 147 -30.02 -6.33 -7.65
C LEU A 147 -29.89 -4.83 -7.83
N PHE A 148 -30.29 -4.07 -6.81
CA PHE A 148 -30.18 -2.62 -6.80
C PHE A 148 -28.96 -2.22 -5.99
N SER A 149 -28.15 -1.30 -6.52
CA SER A 149 -27.08 -0.68 -5.75
C SER A 149 -27.65 0.17 -4.60
N PRO A 150 -26.93 0.33 -3.46
CA PRO A 150 -27.37 1.18 -2.36
C PRO A 150 -27.75 2.61 -2.79
N HIS A 151 -27.03 3.14 -3.79
CA HIS A 151 -27.27 4.49 -4.33
C HIS A 151 -28.63 4.62 -5.03
N TRP A 152 -29.11 3.54 -5.66
CA TRP A 152 -30.43 3.52 -6.31
C TRP A 152 -31.56 3.77 -5.30
N TYR A 153 -31.47 3.18 -4.10
CA TYR A 153 -32.44 3.42 -3.02
C TYR A 153 -32.38 4.87 -2.54
N THR A 154 -31.18 5.38 -2.26
CA THR A 154 -31.01 6.75 -1.74
C THR A 154 -31.43 7.83 -2.74
N MET A 155 -31.27 7.57 -4.04
CA MET A 155 -31.74 8.47 -5.10
C MET A 155 -33.27 8.58 -5.13
N LEU A 156 -33.97 7.48 -4.87
CA LEU A 156 -35.42 7.43 -4.77
C LEU A 156 -35.95 7.88 -3.40
N GLY A 157 -35.07 8.22 -2.45
CA GLY A 157 -35.40 8.68 -1.11
C GLY A 157 -35.62 7.56 -0.08
N TYR A 158 -35.19 6.34 -0.38
CA TYR A 158 -35.26 5.17 0.51
C TYR A 158 -33.91 4.84 1.14
N GLU A 159 -33.91 4.16 2.29
CA GLU A 159 -32.70 3.59 2.88
C GLU A 159 -32.24 2.34 2.10
N PRO A 160 -30.92 2.04 2.10
CA PRO A 160 -30.42 0.81 1.47
C PRO A 160 -31.14 -0.44 2.02
N ASP A 161 -31.58 -1.32 1.12
CA ASP A 161 -32.30 -2.56 1.42
C ASP A 161 -33.69 -2.38 2.08
N GLU A 162 -34.26 -1.17 2.05
CA GLU A 162 -35.62 -0.92 2.57
C GLU A 162 -36.71 -1.57 1.70
N LEU A 163 -36.49 -1.62 0.39
CA LEU A 163 -37.42 -2.24 -0.57
C LEU A 163 -36.87 -3.58 -1.09
N PRO A 164 -37.73 -4.56 -1.39
CA PRO A 164 -37.29 -5.83 -1.96
C PRO A 164 -36.64 -5.63 -3.32
N ALA A 165 -35.48 -6.23 -3.55
CA ALA A 165 -34.79 -6.16 -4.83
C ALA A 165 -35.44 -7.09 -5.88
N THR A 166 -36.59 -6.68 -6.43
CA THR A 166 -37.38 -7.49 -7.37
C THR A 166 -37.96 -6.63 -8.49
N TYR A 167 -38.24 -7.24 -9.65
CA TYR A 167 -38.88 -6.55 -10.78
C TYR A 167 -40.24 -5.91 -10.43
N PRO A 168 -41.13 -6.56 -9.64
CA PRO A 168 -42.38 -5.92 -9.18
C PRO A 168 -42.15 -4.63 -8.39
N THR A 169 -41.11 -4.56 -7.56
CA THR A 169 -40.73 -3.35 -6.82
C THR A 169 -40.40 -2.22 -7.79
N TRP A 170 -39.56 -2.50 -8.78
CA TRP A 170 -39.22 -1.53 -9.83
C TRP A 170 -40.47 -1.04 -10.56
N ARG A 171 -41.35 -1.96 -10.99
CA ARG A 171 -42.61 -1.61 -11.66
C ARG A 171 -43.51 -0.71 -10.81
N SER A 172 -43.56 -0.93 -9.49
CA SER A 172 -44.39 -0.15 -8.58
C SER A 172 -43.91 1.28 -8.35
N LEU A 173 -42.64 1.56 -8.63
CA LEU A 173 -42.02 2.87 -8.44
C LEU A 173 -42.08 3.75 -9.71
N ILE A 174 -42.46 3.16 -10.85
CA ILE A 174 -42.69 3.91 -12.10
C ILE A 174 -44.06 4.58 -12.04
N HIS A 175 -44.15 5.80 -12.57
CA HIS A 175 -45.42 6.51 -12.66
C HIS A 175 -46.44 5.70 -13.51
N PRO A 176 -47.71 5.55 -13.08
CA PRO A 176 -48.69 4.68 -13.75
C PRO A 176 -48.86 4.95 -15.26
N ASP A 177 -48.75 6.22 -15.66
CA ASP A 177 -48.88 6.64 -17.06
C ASP A 177 -47.67 6.23 -17.93
N ASP A 178 -46.52 5.93 -17.31
CA ASP A 178 -45.27 5.57 -17.99
C ASP A 178 -44.97 4.06 -17.94
N VAL A 179 -45.73 3.28 -17.15
CA VAL A 179 -45.51 1.84 -16.98
C VAL A 179 -45.61 1.10 -18.32
N ASP A 180 -46.67 1.36 -19.08
CA ASP A 180 -46.92 0.65 -20.34
C ASP A 180 -45.83 0.97 -21.39
N ALA A 181 -45.36 2.22 -21.43
CA ALA A 181 -44.27 2.64 -22.31
C ALA A 181 -42.92 2.01 -21.92
N ALA A 182 -42.66 1.86 -20.61
CA ALA A 182 -41.46 1.21 -20.09
C ALA A 182 -41.45 -0.30 -20.40
N GLU A 183 -42.58 -0.99 -20.18
CA GLU A 183 -42.70 -2.41 -20.48
C GLU A 183 -42.56 -2.71 -21.98
N GLU A 184 -43.16 -1.87 -22.84
CA GLU A 184 -43.04 -2.02 -24.28
C GLU A 184 -41.59 -1.86 -24.75
N LYS A 185 -40.82 -0.93 -24.15
CA LYS A 185 -39.38 -0.79 -24.42
C LYS A 185 -38.59 -2.02 -23.98
N ILE A 186 -38.86 -2.54 -22.78
CA ILE A 186 -38.20 -3.77 -22.29
C ILE A 186 -38.52 -4.93 -23.22
N GLN A 187 -39.79 -5.13 -23.57
CA GLN A 187 -40.22 -6.23 -24.42
C GLN A 187 -39.59 -6.15 -25.81
N ARG A 188 -39.55 -4.96 -26.42
CA ARG A 188 -38.83 -4.75 -27.69
C ARG A 188 -37.35 -5.13 -27.58
N HIS A 189 -36.69 -4.79 -26.48
CA HIS A 189 -35.27 -5.09 -26.28
C HIS A 189 -35.00 -6.59 -26.07
N LEU A 190 -35.89 -7.28 -25.35
CA LEU A 190 -35.85 -8.73 -25.18
C LEU A 190 -36.11 -9.48 -26.50
N ASP A 191 -37.05 -8.98 -27.32
CA ASP A 191 -37.43 -9.59 -28.59
C ASP A 191 -36.39 -9.34 -29.70
N GLN A 192 -35.66 -8.21 -29.64
CA GLN A 192 -34.68 -7.86 -30.68
C GLN A 192 -33.35 -8.61 -30.60
N LYS A 193 -33.01 -9.32 -29.51
CA LYS A 193 -31.67 -9.95 -29.33
C LYS A 193 -30.51 -9.01 -29.69
N GLU A 194 -30.67 -7.70 -29.53
CA GLU A 194 -29.60 -6.76 -29.82
C GLU A 194 -28.71 -6.60 -28.58
N GLU A 195 -27.41 -6.82 -28.79
CA GLU A 195 -26.37 -6.75 -27.77
C GLU A 195 -26.23 -5.31 -27.24
N GLY A 196 -27.03 -4.97 -26.23
CA GLY A 196 -26.82 -3.84 -25.32
C GLY A 196 -27.41 -2.50 -25.76
N TYR A 197 -28.21 -1.90 -24.89
CA TYR A 197 -28.71 -0.52 -25.03
C TYR A 197 -28.69 0.22 -23.68
N SER A 198 -28.22 1.47 -23.68
CA SER A 198 -28.31 2.40 -22.53
C SER A 198 -29.30 3.53 -22.82
N VAL A 199 -30.10 3.90 -21.83
CA VAL A 199 -30.95 5.10 -21.84
C VAL A 199 -30.57 5.96 -20.63
N GLU A 200 -30.13 7.19 -20.88
CA GLU A 200 -30.07 8.26 -19.88
C GLU A 200 -31.38 9.06 -19.92
N PHE A 201 -31.90 9.45 -18.75
CA PHE A 201 -33.02 10.39 -18.58
C PHE A 201 -32.51 11.74 -18.10
#